data_AF-A0A932E9X2-F1
#
_entry.id   AF-A0A932E9X2-F1
#
_cell.length_a   1.000
_cell.length_b   1.000
_cell.length_c   1.000
_cell.angle_alpha   90.00
_cell.angle_beta   90.00
_cell.angle_gamma   90.00
#
_symmetry.space_group_name_H-M   'P 1'
#
loop_
_entity.id
_entity.type
_entity.pdbx_description
1 polymer ?
#
loop_
_entity_poly.entity_id
_entity_poly.type
_entity_poly.pdbx_seq_one_letter_code
_entity_poly.pdbx_strand_id
1 'polypeptide(L)'
;MLRVALFIGRGSRLPALYEHLKGYPNAQIVLVVSHKKESPGIEFAKEKGIEAWFWRLTDWYKEKTGKPSAELSAEEKDRLRRSYYVALAGKLKERNIGLL
;
A
#
# COMPACT_ATOMS: atom_id res chain seq x y z
N MET A 1 -8.10 6.23 -19.09
CA MET A 1 -7.24 6.86 -18.06
C MET A 1 -6.65 5.76 -17.18
N LEU A 2 -5.33 5.63 -17.16
CA LEU A 2 -4.57 4.68 -16.36
C LEU A 2 -4.57 5.12 -14.89
N ARG A 3 -5.02 4.24 -14.00
CA ARG A 3 -5.05 4.47 -12.55
C ARG A 3 -3.88 3.74 -11.92
N VAL A 4 -3.03 4.48 -11.22
CA VAL A 4 -1.76 3.98 -10.68
C VAL A 4 -1.86 3.90 -9.16
N ALA A 5 -1.61 2.71 -8.62
CA ALA A 5 -1.40 2.50 -7.19
C ALA A 5 0.09 2.31 -6.92
N LEU A 6 0.61 2.95 -5.87
CA LEU A 6 2.03 2.88 -5.51
C LEU A 6 2.21 2.22 -4.16
N PHE A 7 3.07 1.21 -4.11
CA PHE A 7 3.53 0.61 -2.86
C PHE A 7 4.92 1.15 -2.51
N ILE A 8 5.06 1.76 -1.34
CA ILE A 8 6.27 2.49 -0.95
C ILE A 8 6.84 2.06 0.41
N GLY A 9 8.12 2.38 0.62
CA GLY A 9 8.72 2.49 1.95
C GLY A 9 8.52 3.91 2.51
N ARG A 10 9.59 4.69 2.66
CA ARG A 10 9.49 6.10 3.06
C ARG A 10 8.91 7.02 1.98
N GLY A 11 9.00 6.62 0.70
CA GLY A 11 8.45 7.39 -0.42
C GLY A 11 9.38 8.47 -1.01
N SER A 12 10.70 8.36 -0.89
CA SER A 12 11.63 9.38 -1.42
C SER A 12 11.51 9.66 -2.93
N ARG A 13 11.01 8.69 -3.70
CA ARG A 13 10.77 8.82 -5.15
C ARG A 13 9.37 9.30 -5.50
N LEU A 14 8.45 9.34 -4.54
CA LEU A 14 7.06 9.69 -4.78
C LEU A 14 6.89 11.12 -5.33
N PRO A 15 7.58 12.15 -4.81
CA PRO A 15 7.45 13.51 -5.35
C PRO A 15 7.88 13.60 -6.81
N ALA A 16 9.03 13.01 -7.16
CA ALA A 16 9.53 13.00 -8.53
C ALA A 16 8.57 12.29 -9.50
N LEU A 17 8.00 11.15 -9.08
CA LEU A 17 7.02 10.42 -9.88
C LEU A 17 5.71 11.20 -10.03
N TYR A 18 5.23 11.84 -8.97
CA TYR A 18 4.03 12.68 -8.99
C TYR A 18 4.18 13.85 -9.97
N GLU A 19 5.29 14.58 -9.90
CA GLU A 19 5.57 15.68 -10.83
C GLU A 19 5.72 15.17 -12.27
N HIS A 20 6.40 14.04 -12.48
CA HIS A 20 6.54 13.45 -13.81
C HIS A 20 5.17 13.09 -14.42
N LEU A 21 4.28 12.50 -13.63
CA LEU A 21 2.95 12.07 -14.11
C LEU A 21 1.99 13.22 -14.44
N LYS A 22 2.23 14.45 -13.95
CA LYS A 22 1.46 15.62 -14.40
C LYS A 22 1.59 15.88 -15.91
N GLY A 23 2.70 15.46 -16.51
CA GLY A 23 2.92 15.54 -17.97
C GLY A 23 2.17 14.46 -18.77
N TYR A 24 1.51 13.51 -18.11
CA TYR A 24 0.82 12.38 -18.75
C TYR A 24 -0.68 12.44 -18.42
N PRO A 25 -1.49 13.14 -19.23
CA PRO A 25 -2.92 13.35 -18.93
C PRO A 25 -3.73 12.06 -18.86
N ASN A 26 -3.19 10.98 -19.44
CA ASN A 26 -3.81 9.66 -19.42
C ASN A 26 -3.41 8.80 -18.21
N ALA A 27 -2.65 9.31 -17.23
CA ALA A 27 -2.23 8.57 -16.05
C ALA A 27 -2.41 9.38 -14.75
N GLN A 28 -2.93 8.73 -13.71
CA GLN A 28 -3.17 9.37 -12.42
C GLN A 28 -2.77 8.43 -11.27
N ILE A 29 -2.02 8.94 -10.30
CA ILE A 29 -1.82 8.23 -9.02
C ILE A 29 -3.12 8.37 -8.22
N VAL A 30 -3.76 7.24 -7.94
CA VAL A 30 -5.04 7.21 -7.21
C VAL A 30 -4.88 6.65 -5.79
N LEU A 31 -3.75 5.99 -5.51
CA LEU A 31 -3.50 5.35 -4.22
C LEU A 31 -2.00 5.28 -3.90
N VAL A 32 -1.65 5.55 -2.65
CA VAL A 32 -0.32 5.26 -2.08
C VAL A 32 -0.46 4.40 -0.82
N VAL A 33 0.18 3.22 -0.82
CA VAL A 33 0.23 2.34 0.35
C VAL A 33 1.68 2.23 0.83
N SER A 34 1.91 2.42 2.13
CA SER A 34 3.23 2.20 2.73
C SER A 34 3.22 1.05 3.72
N HIS A 35 4.32 0.29 3.76
CA HIS A 35 4.60 -0.65 4.84
C HIS A 35 5.28 0.02 6.05
N LYS A 36 5.49 1.35 6.04
CA LYS A 36 6.01 2.14 7.15
C LYS A 36 4.91 3.02 7.72
N LYS A 37 4.68 2.93 9.04
CA LYS A 37 3.61 3.65 9.74
C LYS A 37 3.79 5.17 9.66
N GLU A 38 5.01 5.61 9.90
CA GLU A 38 5.45 7.01 9.78
C GLU A 38 6.22 7.19 8.47
N SER A 39 5.47 7.26 7.37
CA SER A 39 6.03 7.41 6.03
C SER A 39 5.83 8.84 5.54
N PRO A 40 6.91 9.63 5.29
CA PRO A 40 6.80 10.94 4.67
C PRO A 40 6.04 10.91 3.34
N GLY A 41 6.13 9.80 2.59
CA GLY A 41 5.35 9.62 1.37
C GLY A 41 3.84 9.47 1.58
N ILE A 42 3.37 9.01 2.75
CA ILE A 42 1.93 9.00 3.07
C ILE A 42 1.48 10.45 3.32
N GLU A 43 2.24 11.22 4.09
CA GLU A 43 1.97 12.63 4.37
C GLU A 43 1.91 13.42 3.06
N PHE A 44 2.95 13.30 2.23
CA PHE A 44 3.01 13.90 0.90
C PHE A 44 1.79 13.53 0.04
N ALA A 45 1.39 12.25 -0.01
CA ALA A 45 0.24 11.82 -0.80
C ALA A 45 -1.05 12.49 -0.32
N LYS A 46 -1.28 12.53 0.99
CA LYS A 46 -2.45 13.18 1.60
C LYS A 46 -2.47 14.69 1.33
N GLU A 47 -1.33 15.36 1.43
CA GLU A 47 -1.20 16.79 1.09
C GLU A 47 -1.55 17.10 -0.37
N LYS A 48 -1.35 16.14 -1.28
CA LYS A 48 -1.73 16.24 -2.70
C LYS A 48 -3.13 15.71 -3.00
N GLY A 49 -3.93 15.39 -1.98
CA GLY A 49 -5.28 14.88 -2.15
C GLY A 49 -5.34 13.45 -2.71
N ILE A 50 -4.25 12.69 -2.61
CA ILE A 50 -4.18 11.28 -3.04
C ILE A 50 -4.52 10.41 -1.83
N GLU A 51 -5.42 9.43 -2.03
CA GLU A 51 -5.74 8.43 -1.02
C GLU A 51 -4.47 7.70 -0.58
N ALA A 52 -4.22 7.62 0.73
CA ALA A 52 -3.01 6.98 1.23
C ALA A 52 -3.15 6.39 2.63
N TRP A 53 -2.60 5.19 2.84
CA TRP A 53 -2.60 4.54 4.15
C TRP A 53 -1.41 3.60 4.39
N PHE A 54 -1.25 3.29 5.67
CA PHE A 54 -0.30 2.29 6.16
C PHE A 54 -0.91 0.89 6.15
N TRP A 55 -0.21 -0.07 5.55
CA TRP A 55 -0.61 -1.47 5.55
C TRP A 55 0.63 -2.36 5.48
N ARG A 56 0.84 -3.20 6.51
CA ARG A 56 2.07 -3.96 6.67
C ARG A 56 1.80 -5.44 6.93
N LEU A 57 2.45 -6.28 6.13
CA LEU A 57 2.32 -7.74 6.20
C LEU A 57 2.73 -8.34 7.55
N THR A 58 3.75 -7.80 8.22
CA THR A 58 4.18 -8.33 9.52
C THR A 58 3.18 -8.03 10.64
N ASP A 59 2.42 -6.94 10.51
CA ASP A 59 1.38 -6.61 11.48
C ASP A 59 0.20 -7.58 11.29
N TRP A 60 -0.11 -7.92 10.04
CA TRP A 60 -1.06 -8.98 9.72
C TRP A 60 -0.66 -10.34 10.31
N TYR A 61 0.62 -10.72 10.19
CA TYR A 61 1.13 -11.94 10.79
C TYR A 61 0.92 -11.97 12.31
N LYS A 62 1.28 -10.86 12.97
CA LYS A 62 1.11 -10.70 14.42
C LYS A 62 -0.36 -10.75 14.83
N GLU A 63 -1.24 -10.08 14.09
CA GLU A 63 -2.69 -10.07 14.35
C GLU A 63 -3.30 -11.48 14.25
N LYS A 64 -2.93 -12.27 13.23
CA LYS A 64 -3.54 -13.60 12.99
C LYS A 64 -2.97 -14.71 13.86
N THR A 65 -1.76 -14.56 14.39
CA THR A 65 -1.07 -15.66 15.08
C THR A 65 -0.62 -15.33 16.50
N GLY A 66 -0.64 -14.04 16.89
CA GLY A 66 0.00 -13.57 18.13
C GLY A 66 1.53 -13.56 18.08
N LYS A 67 2.15 -14.11 17.03
CA LYS A 67 3.60 -14.31 16.93
C LYS A 67 4.26 -13.27 16.03
N PRO A 68 5.53 -12.87 16.29
CA PRO A 68 6.30 -12.10 15.34
C PRO A 68 6.66 -12.94 14.11
N SER A 69 6.90 -12.26 12.97
CA SER A 69 7.25 -12.91 11.70
C SER A 69 8.47 -13.85 11.79
N ALA A 70 9.43 -13.56 12.67
CA ALA A 70 10.63 -14.38 12.85
C ALA A 70 10.33 -15.80 13.36
N GLU A 71 9.23 -15.98 14.10
CA GLU A 71 8.83 -17.27 14.71
C GLU A 71 7.93 -18.12 13.80
N LEU A 72 7.52 -17.60 12.64
CA LEU A 72 6.65 -18.29 11.71
C LEU A 72 7.46 -19.10 10.70
N SER A 73 7.03 -20.34 10.46
CA SER A 73 7.55 -21.19 9.39
C SER A 73 7.29 -20.58 8.00
N ALA A 74 8.00 -21.07 6.99
CA ALA A 74 7.80 -20.62 5.62
C ALA A 74 6.37 -20.93 5.11
N GLU A 75 5.82 -22.08 5.47
CA GLU A 75 4.47 -22.51 5.11
C GLU A 75 3.39 -21.63 5.75
N GLU A 76 3.54 -21.32 7.05
CA GLU A 76 2.64 -20.39 7.73
C GLU A 76 2.68 -18.99 7.08
N LYS A 77 3.87 -18.50 6.74
CA LYS A 77 4.04 -17.21 6.06
C LYS A 77 3.37 -17.17 4.70
N ASP A 78 3.47 -18.25 3.91
CA ASP A 78 2.85 -18.32 2.59
C ASP A 78 1.32 -18.31 2.70
N ARG A 79 0.76 -19.17 3.58
CA ARG A 79 -0.68 -19.20 3.85
C ARG A 79 -1.21 -17.85 4.30
N LEU A 80 -0.54 -17.20 5.26
CA LEU A 80 -0.95 -15.89 5.76
C LEU A 80 -0.81 -14.80 4.70
N ARG A 81 0.22 -14.85 3.84
CA ARG A 81 0.41 -13.88 2.76
C ARG A 81 -0.74 -13.94 1.74
N ARG A 82 -1.24 -15.13 1.42
CA ARG A 82 -2.43 -15.28 0.57
C ARG A 82 -3.66 -14.60 1.21
N SER A 83 -3.91 -14.85 2.49
CA SER A 83 -5.02 -14.21 3.22
C SER A 83 -4.87 -12.68 3.29
N TYR A 84 -3.64 -12.18 3.43
CA TYR A 84 -3.33 -10.76 3.43
C TYR A 84 -3.68 -10.10 2.10
N TYR A 85 -3.38 -10.74 0.96
CA TYR A 85 -3.75 -10.18 -0.36
C TYR A 85 -5.26 -10.14 -0.57
N VAL A 86 -5.99 -11.18 -0.12
CA VAL A 86 -7.46 -11.17 -0.17
C VAL A 86 -8.02 -10.02 0.67
N ALA A 87 -7.51 -9.82 1.89
CA ALA A 87 -7.93 -8.73 2.75
C ALA A 87 -7.60 -7.34 2.16
N LEU A 88 -6.40 -7.19 1.58
CA LEU A 88 -6.00 -5.97 0.88
C LEU A 88 -6.94 -5.67 -0.29
N ALA A 89 -7.26 -6.67 -1.12
CA ALA A 89 -8.21 -6.52 -2.21
C ALA A 89 -9.61 -6.09 -1.72
N GLY A 90 -10.10 -6.67 -0.60
CA GLY A 90 -11.34 -6.25 0.04
C GLY A 90 -11.31 -4.78 0.46
N LYS A 91 -10.24 -4.34 1.12
CA LYS A 91 -10.03 -2.94 1.52
C LYS A 91 -9.97 -1.99 0.32
N LEU A 92 -9.37 -2.42 -0.79
CA LEU A 92 -9.32 -1.64 -2.02
C LEU A 92 -10.72 -1.45 -2.64
N LYS A 93 -11.55 -2.50 -2.63
CA LYS A 93 -12.94 -2.44 -3.12
C LYS A 93 -13.82 -1.53 -2.25
N GLU A 94 -13.74 -1.67 -0.93
CA GLU A 94 -14.50 -0.84 0.03
C GLU A 94 -14.29 0.67 -0.17
N ARG A 95 -13.08 1.06 -0.61
CA ARG A 95 -12.68 2.46 -0.75
C ARG A 95 -13.02 3.06 -2.12
N ASN A 96 -13.64 2.27 -3.01
CA ASN A 96 -14.09 2.70 -4.34
C ASN A 96 -13.03 3.48 -5.16
N ILE A 97 -11.77 3.04 -5.06
CA ILE A 97 -10.61 3.73 -5.66
C ILE A 97 -10.44 3.42 -7.15
N GLY A 98 -11.38 2.67 -7.75
CA GLY A 98 -11.41 2.30 -9.16
C GLY A 98 -10.19 1.48 -9.63
N LEU A 99 -9.57 0.70 -8.73
CA LEU A 99 -8.41 -0.14 -9.05
C LEU A 99 -8.77 -1.60 -9.37
N LEU A 100 -10.02 -2.02 -9.10
CA LEU A 100 -10.53 -3.38 -9.19
C LEU A 100 -11.96 -3.39 -9.72
#